data_AF-A0A0W0TNE6-F1
#
_entry.id   AF-A0A0W0TNE6-F1
#
_cell.length_a   1.000
_cell.length_b   1.000
_cell.length_c   1.000
_cell.angle_alpha   90.00
_cell.angle_beta   90.00
_cell.angle_gamma   90.00
#
_symmetry.space_group_name_H-M   'P 1'
#
loop_
_entity.id
_entity.type
_entity.pdbx_description
1 polymer ?
#
loop_
_entity_poly.entity_id
_entity_poly.type
_entity_poly.pdbx_seq_one_letter_code
_entity_poly.pdbx_strand_id
1 'polypeptide(L)'
;MMQTFTAIQYLAPVLSALLLFMGFRKRRVNLVLAALWISLLALMLQYKLMGRAILGAHFDYANAVPYSFNLIIVVAAIVYLLFSSPRFHAYKLVRIVSILFALLLFSASTILLINLWVNARFMESRLDGTPVVQVGTFNKPDWCAYDYVFYIVDTKGRIRYLCPNHYGLLPSTGILEAAPDFLVGQLTTPPKAKIPMEASDSVN
;
A
#
# COMPACT_ATOMS: atom_id res chain seq x y z
N MET A 1 -17.09 -11.24 -11.30
CA MET A 1 -16.07 -11.42 -10.24
C MET A 1 -15.33 -10.11 -9.90
N MET A 2 -15.03 -9.24 -10.86
CA MET A 2 -14.29 -7.97 -10.63
C MET A 2 -15.10 -6.90 -9.85
N GLN A 3 -16.43 -6.86 -9.99
CA GLN A 3 -17.32 -5.93 -9.28
C GLN A 3 -17.50 -6.23 -7.79
N THR A 4 -17.43 -7.51 -7.38
CA THR A 4 -17.63 -7.88 -5.97
C THR A 4 -16.45 -7.49 -5.10
N PHE A 5 -15.22 -7.54 -5.64
CA PHE A 5 -14.02 -7.15 -4.90
C PHE A 5 -13.93 -5.64 -4.71
N THR A 6 -14.31 -4.85 -5.72
CA THR A 6 -14.43 -3.38 -5.59
C THR A 6 -15.49 -3.01 -4.58
N ALA A 7 -16.65 -3.66 -4.58
CA ALA A 7 -17.67 -3.43 -3.56
C ALA A 7 -17.15 -3.71 -2.15
N ILE A 8 -16.45 -4.82 -1.92
CA ILE A 8 -15.89 -5.15 -0.59
C ILE A 8 -14.82 -4.13 -0.17
N GLN A 9 -13.98 -3.67 -1.11
CA GLN A 9 -12.91 -2.70 -0.84
C GLN A 9 -13.42 -1.37 -0.27
N TYR A 10 -14.63 -0.94 -0.67
CA TYR A 10 -15.24 0.30 -0.18
C TYR A 10 -16.30 0.07 0.90
N LEU A 11 -17.12 -0.97 0.80
CA LEU A 11 -18.23 -1.21 1.71
C LEU A 11 -17.76 -1.69 3.09
N ALA A 12 -16.74 -2.54 3.15
CA ALA A 12 -16.27 -3.09 4.42
C ALA A 12 -15.64 -2.03 5.36
N PRO A 13 -14.80 -1.08 4.87
CA PRO A 13 -14.36 0.05 5.69
C PRO A 13 -15.51 0.93 6.17
N VAL A 14 -16.51 1.21 5.31
CA VAL A 14 -17.67 2.03 5.69
C VAL A 14 -18.50 1.34 6.78
N LEU A 15 -18.79 0.05 6.63
CA LEU A 15 -19.50 -0.73 7.64
C LEU A 15 -18.72 -0.77 8.97
N SER A 16 -17.40 -0.96 8.90
CA SER A 16 -16.53 -0.94 10.07
C SER A 16 -16.55 0.42 10.76
N ALA A 17 -16.53 1.52 10.00
CA ALA A 17 -16.63 2.87 10.54
C ALA A 17 -17.96 3.12 11.25
N LEU A 18 -19.08 2.65 10.68
CA LEU A 18 -20.40 2.76 11.30
C LEU A 18 -20.47 1.98 12.62
N LEU A 19 -19.98 0.74 12.63
CA LEU A 19 -19.93 -0.09 13.84
C LEU A 19 -19.01 0.52 14.90
N LEU A 20 -17.85 1.06 14.50
CA LEU A 20 -16.92 1.74 15.40
C LEU A 20 -17.57 2.98 16.02
N PHE A 21 -18.18 3.83 15.19
CA PHE A 21 -18.87 5.03 15.65
C PHE A 21 -20.01 4.70 16.63
N MET A 22 -20.85 3.71 16.29
CA MET A 22 -21.90 3.22 17.20
C MET A 22 -21.32 2.63 18.49
N GLY A 23 -20.20 1.91 18.38
CA GLY A 23 -19.47 1.33 19.51
C GLY A 23 -18.96 2.39 20.48
N PHE A 24 -18.35 3.46 19.97
CA PHE A 24 -17.90 4.61 20.77
C PHE A 24 -19.10 5.33 21.42
N ARG A 25 -20.12 5.67 20.63
CA ARG A 25 -21.29 6.41 21.12
C ARG A 25 -22.06 5.65 22.21
N LYS A 26 -22.24 4.34 22.05
CA LYS A 26 -22.98 3.50 23.01
C LYS A 26 -22.07 2.84 24.06
N ARG A 27 -20.76 3.11 24.03
CA ARG A 27 -19.73 2.44 24.86
C ARG A 27 -19.80 0.91 24.83
N ARG A 28 -20.21 0.32 23.70
CA ARG A 28 -20.36 -1.13 23.54
C ARG A 28 -19.10 -1.74 22.94
N VAL A 29 -18.28 -2.36 23.79
CA VAL A 29 -17.01 -3.01 23.40
C VAL A 29 -17.21 -4.05 22.30
N ASN A 30 -18.30 -4.82 22.33
CA ASN A 30 -18.59 -5.84 21.32
C ASN A 30 -18.77 -5.26 19.90
N LEU A 31 -19.32 -4.04 19.78
CA LEU A 31 -19.44 -3.37 18.47
C LEU A 31 -18.08 -2.92 17.95
N VAL A 32 -17.21 -2.42 18.84
CA VAL A 32 -15.83 -2.05 18.49
C VAL A 32 -15.03 -3.28 18.09
N LEU A 33 -15.21 -4.41 18.78
CA LEU A 33 -14.57 -5.67 18.42
C LEU A 33 -15.05 -6.19 17.05
N ALA A 34 -16.35 -6.11 16.76
CA ALA A 34 -16.88 -6.46 15.45
C ALA A 34 -16.31 -5.55 14.34
N ALA A 35 -16.25 -4.24 14.58
CA ALA A 35 -15.63 -3.28 13.66
C ALA A 35 -14.17 -3.63 13.38
N LEU A 36 -13.40 -3.98 14.43
CA LEU A 36 -11.99 -4.38 14.30
C LEU A 36 -11.84 -5.61 13.41
N TRP A 37 -12.63 -6.67 13.66
CA TRP A 37 -12.55 -7.90 12.87
C TRP A 37 -12.87 -7.68 11.40
N ILE A 38 -13.95 -6.95 11.10
CA ILE A 38 -14.34 -6.65 9.71
C ILE A 38 -13.25 -5.81 9.03
N SER A 39 -12.72 -4.81 9.73
CA SER A 39 -11.68 -3.91 9.23
C SER A 39 -10.36 -4.66 8.95
N LEU A 40 -9.95 -5.58 9.82
CA LEU A 40 -8.77 -6.43 9.63
C LEU A 40 -8.91 -7.36 8.41
N LEU A 41 -10.06 -8.03 8.27
CA LEU A 41 -10.33 -8.88 7.10
C LEU A 41 -10.31 -8.07 5.80
N ALA A 42 -10.90 -6.88 5.82
CA ALA A 42 -10.87 -5.95 4.68
C ALA A 42 -9.44 -5.51 4.34
N LEU A 43 -8.62 -5.21 5.35
CA LEU A 43 -7.23 -4.75 5.16
C LEU A 43 -6.35 -5.86 4.56
N MET A 44 -6.52 -7.10 5.02
CA MET A 44 -5.85 -8.27 4.45
C MET A 44 -6.27 -8.50 2.99
N LEU A 45 -7.56 -8.35 2.69
CA LEU A 45 -8.06 -8.52 1.33
C LEU A 45 -7.53 -7.42 0.40
N GLN A 46 -7.59 -6.15 0.83
CA GLN A 46 -7.03 -5.01 0.10
C GLN A 46 -5.54 -5.24 -0.19
N TYR A 47 -4.76 -5.62 0.82
CA TYR A 47 -3.33 -5.92 0.65
C TYR A 47 -3.07 -7.01 -0.37
N LYS A 48 -3.89 -8.07 -0.40
CA LYS A 48 -3.80 -9.13 -1.40
C LYS A 48 -4.14 -8.64 -2.81
N LEU A 49 -5.18 -7.80 -2.94
CA LEU A 49 -5.60 -7.21 -4.22
C LEU A 49 -4.52 -6.28 -4.79
N MET A 50 -3.79 -5.58 -3.93
CA MET A 50 -2.70 -4.67 -4.31
C MET A 50 -1.37 -5.39 -4.60
N GLY A 51 -1.39 -6.70 -4.84
CA GLY A 51 -0.19 -7.46 -5.19
C GLY A 51 0.76 -7.73 -4.01
N ARG A 52 0.28 -7.59 -2.77
CA ARG A 52 1.05 -7.83 -1.53
C ARG A 52 2.29 -6.95 -1.38
N ALA A 53 2.29 -5.76 -1.95
CA ALA A 53 3.38 -4.80 -1.83
C ALA A 53 2.83 -3.40 -1.64
N ILE A 54 3.14 -2.75 -0.51
CA ILE A 54 2.74 -1.36 -0.22
C ILE A 54 3.47 -0.37 -1.13
N LEU A 55 4.71 -0.69 -1.50
CA LEU A 55 5.51 0.01 -2.51
C LEU A 55 5.35 -0.63 -3.90
N GLY A 56 4.15 -1.14 -4.19
CA GLY A 56 3.82 -1.84 -5.43
C GLY A 56 3.17 -0.93 -6.47
N ALA A 57 3.15 -1.40 -7.71
CA ALA A 57 2.57 -0.70 -8.87
C ALA A 57 1.04 -0.49 -8.82
N HIS A 58 0.36 -1.03 -7.80
CA HIS A 58 -1.09 -1.04 -7.66
C HIS A 58 -1.62 -0.14 -6.55
N PHE A 59 -0.75 0.65 -5.92
CA PHE A 59 -1.14 1.65 -4.92
C PHE A 59 -1.15 3.03 -5.57
N ASP A 60 -2.20 3.31 -6.33
CA ASP A 60 -2.60 4.65 -6.78
C ASP A 60 -3.49 5.35 -5.72
N TYR A 61 -3.98 6.55 -6.00
CA TYR A 61 -4.89 7.23 -5.07
C TYR A 61 -6.20 6.46 -4.82
N ALA A 62 -6.74 5.80 -5.85
CA ALA A 62 -7.99 5.03 -5.73
C ALA A 62 -7.86 3.88 -4.72
N ASN A 63 -6.68 3.28 -4.62
CA ASN A 63 -6.39 2.20 -3.68
C ASN A 63 -5.86 2.71 -2.33
N ALA A 64 -5.06 3.78 -2.32
CA ALA A 64 -4.48 4.34 -1.10
C ALA A 64 -5.50 4.97 -0.15
N VAL A 65 -6.55 5.62 -0.68
CA VAL A 65 -7.61 6.24 0.12
C VAL A 65 -8.40 5.22 0.96
N PRO A 66 -9.04 4.18 0.38
CA PRO A 66 -9.80 3.21 1.16
C PRO A 66 -8.90 2.40 2.11
N TYR A 67 -7.65 2.14 1.73
CA TYR A 67 -6.68 1.47 2.60
C TYR A 67 -6.32 2.34 3.82
N SER A 68 -5.99 3.62 3.59
CA SER A 68 -5.67 4.58 4.68
C SER A 68 -6.85 4.72 5.65
N PHE A 69 -8.05 4.88 5.11
CA PHE A 69 -9.27 5.00 5.91
C PHE A 69 -9.48 3.74 6.77
N ASN A 70 -9.33 2.56 6.18
CA ASN A 70 -9.48 1.30 6.90
C ASN A 70 -8.40 1.11 7.97
N LEU A 71 -7.15 1.48 7.69
CA LEU A 71 -6.06 1.44 8.67
C LEU A 71 -6.35 2.32 9.90
N ILE A 72 -6.89 3.53 9.69
CA ILE A 72 -7.28 4.44 10.79
C ILE A 72 -8.35 3.79 11.67
N ILE A 73 -9.33 3.10 11.07
CA ILE A 73 -10.38 2.37 11.82
C ILE A 73 -9.76 1.27 12.69
N VAL A 74 -8.85 0.45 12.13
CA VAL A 74 -8.13 -0.59 12.89
C VAL A 74 -7.40 0.02 14.08
N VAL A 75 -6.59 1.08 13.85
CA VAL A 75 -5.80 1.72 14.90
C VAL A 75 -6.71 2.29 15.99
N ALA A 76 -7.76 3.02 15.61
CA ALA A 76 -8.71 3.59 16.56
C ALA A 76 -9.44 2.51 17.38
N ALA A 77 -9.84 1.40 16.74
CA ALA A 77 -10.49 0.29 17.42
C ALA A 77 -9.56 -0.40 18.42
N ILE A 78 -8.31 -0.70 18.03
CA ILE A 78 -7.30 -1.32 18.93
C ILE A 78 -7.03 -0.40 20.12
N VAL A 79 -6.79 0.89 19.87
CA VAL A 79 -6.54 1.88 20.91
C VAL A 79 -7.71 1.95 21.90
N TYR A 80 -8.94 2.02 21.40
CA TYR A 80 -10.14 2.03 22.25
C TYR A 80 -10.26 0.77 23.10
N LEU A 81 -10.00 -0.41 22.54
CA LEU A 81 -10.09 -1.69 23.26
C LEU A 81 -9.04 -1.79 24.38
N LEU A 82 -7.83 -1.29 24.15
CA LEU A 82 -6.77 -1.24 25.16
C LEU A 82 -7.20 -0.38 26.36
N PHE A 83 -7.73 0.82 26.10
CA PHE A 83 -8.12 1.76 27.15
C PHE A 83 -9.45 1.39 27.84
N SER A 84 -10.35 0.69 27.14
CA SER A 84 -11.64 0.25 27.72
C SER A 84 -11.53 -0.99 28.60
N SER A 85 -10.36 -1.64 28.64
CA SER A 85 -10.17 -2.87 29.41
C SER A 85 -10.12 -2.57 30.91
N PRO A 86 -10.90 -3.26 31.76
CA PRO A 86 -10.85 -3.05 33.22
C PRO A 86 -9.45 -3.35 33.80
N ARG A 87 -8.69 -4.25 33.17
CA ARG A 87 -7.30 -4.56 33.57
C ARG A 87 -6.34 -3.39 33.40
N PHE A 88 -6.62 -2.48 32.47
CA PHE A 88 -5.82 -1.27 32.25
C PHE A 88 -5.81 -0.36 33.49
N HIS A 89 -6.96 -0.26 34.17
CA HIS A 89 -7.09 0.51 35.40
C HIS A 89 -6.52 -0.24 36.61
N ALA A 90 -6.72 -1.56 36.68
CA ALA A 90 -6.32 -2.38 37.82
C ALA A 90 -4.80 -2.59 37.95
N TYR A 91 -4.06 -2.80 36.85
CA TYR A 91 -2.65 -3.22 36.91
C TYR A 91 -1.70 -2.21 36.26
N LYS A 92 -0.74 -1.69 37.02
CA LYS A 92 0.27 -0.71 36.53
C LYS A 92 1.08 -1.26 35.35
N LEU A 93 1.51 -2.52 35.40
CA LEU A 93 2.31 -3.13 34.33
C LEU A 93 1.51 -3.24 33.03
N VAL A 94 0.26 -3.69 33.08
CA VAL A 94 -0.64 -3.76 31.91
C VAL A 94 -0.84 -2.38 31.29
N ARG A 95 -0.99 -1.35 32.12
CA ARG A 95 -1.12 0.04 31.69
C ARG A 95 0.11 0.53 30.92
N ILE A 96 1.30 0.33 31.47
CA ILE A 96 2.56 0.74 30.84
C ILE A 96 2.74 0.02 29.50
N VAL A 97 2.56 -1.30 29.48
CA VAL A 97 2.66 -2.10 28.25
C VAL A 97 1.65 -1.65 27.20
N SER A 98 0.40 -1.37 27.61
CA SER A 98 -0.66 -0.92 26.70
C SER A 98 -0.36 0.46 26.12
N ILE A 99 0.20 1.39 26.90
CA ILE A 99 0.61 2.71 26.42
C ILE A 99 1.79 2.59 25.44
N LEU A 100 2.82 1.81 25.78
CA LEU A 100 3.97 1.58 24.89
C LEU A 100 3.52 0.94 23.56
N PHE A 101 2.63 -0.05 23.63
CA PHE A 101 2.06 -0.68 22.45
C PHE A 101 1.24 0.31 21.61
N ALA A 102 0.42 1.16 22.24
CA ALA A 102 -0.34 2.19 21.53
C ALA A 102 0.58 3.22 20.83
N LEU A 103 1.67 3.64 21.48
CA LEU A 103 2.66 4.53 20.89
C LEU A 103 3.37 3.88 19.69
N LEU A 104 3.80 2.62 19.83
CA LEU A 104 4.40 1.86 18.75
C LEU A 104 3.44 1.67 17.57
N LEU A 105 2.18 1.33 17.86
CA LEU A 105 1.15 1.16 16.85
C LEU A 105 0.92 2.46 16.08
N PHE A 106 0.85 3.60 16.78
CA PHE A 106 0.67 4.91 16.17
C PHE A 106 1.87 5.31 15.30
N SER A 107 3.11 5.12 15.77
CA SER A 107 4.31 5.45 15.01
C SER A 107 4.45 4.56 13.77
N ALA A 108 4.26 3.25 13.91
CA ALA A 108 4.32 2.30 12.80
C ALA A 108 3.23 2.61 11.74
N SER A 109 2.01 2.92 12.16
CA SER A 109 0.92 3.28 11.25
C SER A 109 1.19 4.60 10.53
N THR A 110 1.80 5.56 11.21
CA THR A 110 2.18 6.86 10.61
C THR A 110 3.24 6.67 9.54
N ILE A 111 4.29 5.90 9.82
CA ILE A 111 5.32 5.57 8.82
C ILE A 111 4.69 4.85 7.64
N LEU A 112 3.82 3.86 7.88
CA LEU A 112 3.12 3.13 6.84
C LEU A 112 2.28 4.05 5.94
N LEU A 113 1.53 4.99 6.52
CA LEU A 113 0.75 5.97 5.77
C LEU A 113 1.63 6.89 4.93
N ILE A 114 2.76 7.37 5.46
CA ILE A 114 3.70 8.19 4.68
C ILE A 114 4.20 7.41 3.46
N ASN A 115 4.63 6.16 3.65
CA ASN A 115 5.07 5.30 2.55
C ASN A 115 3.98 5.13 1.49
N LEU A 116 2.77 4.82 1.96
CA LEU A 116 1.60 4.61 1.12
C LEU A 116 1.30 5.84 0.25
N TRP A 117 1.31 7.03 0.83
CA TRP A 117 0.99 8.27 0.13
C TRP A 117 2.11 8.75 -0.79
N VAL A 118 3.38 8.55 -0.41
CA VAL A 118 4.52 8.81 -1.32
C VAL A 118 4.44 7.88 -2.54
N ASN A 119 4.15 6.60 -2.33
CA ASN A 119 3.97 5.65 -3.42
C ASN A 119 2.75 5.99 -4.30
N ALA A 120 1.61 6.34 -3.69
CA ALA A 120 0.41 6.76 -4.42
C ALA A 120 0.67 7.97 -5.32
N ARG A 121 1.35 8.98 -4.81
CA ARG A 121 1.76 10.15 -5.60
C ARG A 121 2.71 9.77 -6.74
N PHE A 122 3.64 8.87 -6.47
CA PHE A 122 4.57 8.38 -7.49
C PHE A 122 3.83 7.64 -8.60
N MET A 123 2.96 6.69 -8.25
CA MET A 123 2.19 5.90 -9.20
C MET A 123 1.19 6.74 -10.00
N GLU A 124 0.54 7.73 -9.39
CA GLU A 124 -0.38 8.64 -10.11
C GLU A 124 0.33 9.45 -11.20
N SER A 125 1.61 9.77 -10.99
CA SER A 125 2.38 10.53 -12.00
C SER A 125 2.80 9.71 -13.21
N ARG A 126 2.57 8.39 -13.21
CA ARG A 126 2.94 7.47 -14.28
C ARG A 126 2.10 7.72 -15.53
N LEU A 127 2.76 7.66 -16.68
CA LEU A 127 2.09 7.63 -17.98
C LEU A 127 1.40 6.27 -18.18
N ASP A 128 0.09 6.31 -18.46
CA ASP A 128 -0.70 5.10 -18.69
C ASP A 128 -0.09 4.20 -19.77
N GLY A 129 -0.10 2.89 -19.52
CA GLY A 129 0.46 1.89 -20.43
C GLY A 129 1.98 1.70 -20.36
N THR A 130 2.73 2.52 -19.61
CA THR A 130 4.19 2.33 -19.43
C THR A 130 4.49 1.39 -18.26
N PRO A 131 5.53 0.54 -18.28
CA PRO A 131 5.83 -0.34 -17.15
C PRO A 131 6.40 0.39 -15.93
N VAL A 132 6.19 -0.17 -14.73
CA VAL A 132 6.96 0.19 -13.53
C VAL A 132 8.17 -0.74 -13.47
N VAL A 133 9.38 -0.20 -13.47
CA VAL A 133 10.61 -0.99 -13.48
C VAL A 133 11.24 -0.95 -12.09
N GLN A 134 11.35 -2.11 -11.45
CA GLN A 134 12.10 -2.26 -10.20
C GLN A 134 13.48 -2.84 -10.53
N VAL A 135 14.54 -2.12 -10.16
CA VAL A 135 15.92 -2.56 -10.39
C VAL A 135 16.61 -2.74 -9.06
N GLY A 136 17.09 -3.96 -8.81
CA GLY A 136 18.08 -4.24 -7.79
C GLY A 136 19.48 -4.04 -8.37
N THR A 137 20.31 -3.21 -7.74
CA THR A 137 21.69 -2.99 -8.17
C THR A 137 22.66 -3.29 -7.03
N PHE A 138 23.74 -3.99 -7.35
CA PHE A 138 24.87 -4.18 -6.43
C PHE A 138 25.78 -2.95 -6.38
N ASN A 139 25.80 -2.16 -7.46
CA ASN A 139 26.49 -0.88 -7.55
C ASN A 139 25.46 0.24 -7.38
N LYS A 140 25.30 0.71 -6.13
CA LYS A 140 24.31 1.74 -5.79
C LYS A 140 24.69 3.06 -6.45
N PRO A 141 23.74 3.79 -7.04
CA PRO A 141 24.01 5.13 -7.54
C PRO A 141 24.23 6.08 -6.36
N ASP A 142 25.07 7.11 -6.54
CA ASP A 142 25.47 8.03 -5.46
C ASP A 142 24.29 8.74 -4.78
N TRP A 143 23.17 8.87 -5.49
CA TRP A 143 21.95 9.50 -5.01
C TRP A 143 20.95 8.54 -4.34
N CYS A 144 21.18 7.23 -4.34
CA CYS A 144 20.33 6.25 -3.66
C CYS A 144 21.12 5.31 -2.75
N ALA A 145 20.86 5.40 -1.45
CA ALA A 145 21.54 4.57 -0.43
C ALA A 145 21.01 3.13 -0.34
N TYR A 146 19.95 2.80 -1.08
CA TYR A 146 19.25 1.52 -1.03
C TYR A 146 19.52 0.67 -2.28
N ASP A 147 19.44 -0.65 -2.13
CA ASP A 147 19.80 -1.60 -3.20
C ASP A 147 18.76 -1.68 -4.31
N TYR A 148 17.56 -1.14 -4.06
CA TYR A 148 16.44 -1.19 -4.98
C TYR A 148 15.94 0.20 -5.31
N VAL A 149 15.72 0.45 -6.60
CA VAL A 149 15.12 1.69 -7.10
C VAL A 149 13.96 1.35 -8.03
N PHE A 150 12.86 2.08 -7.88
CA PHE A 150 11.71 1.99 -8.77
C PHE A 150 11.76 3.14 -9.77
N TYR A 151 11.50 2.85 -11.03
CA TYR A 151 11.46 3.83 -12.12
C TYR A 151 10.11 3.79 -12.82
N ILE A 152 9.63 4.97 -13.20
CA ILE A 152 8.44 5.16 -14.04
C ILE A 152 8.70 6.25 -15.07
N VAL A 153 7.94 6.21 -16.16
CA VAL A 153 7.83 7.32 -17.10
C VAL A 153 6.66 8.19 -16.67
N ASP A 154 6.90 9.48 -16.43
CA ASP A 154 5.89 10.49 -16.09
C ASP A 154 5.00 10.78 -17.31
N THR A 155 3.79 11.28 -17.09
CA THR A 155 2.91 11.91 -18.09
C THR A 155 3.62 12.92 -19.01
N LYS A 156 4.71 13.54 -18.53
CA LYS A 156 5.58 14.46 -19.31
C LYS A 156 6.69 13.77 -20.11
N GLY A 157 6.71 12.44 -20.17
CA GLY A 157 7.75 11.65 -20.84
C GLY A 157 9.11 11.62 -20.12
N ARG A 158 9.20 12.12 -18.88
CA ARG A 158 10.44 12.16 -18.07
C ARG A 158 10.53 10.94 -17.18
N ILE A 159 11.74 10.48 -16.87
CA ILE A 159 11.93 9.35 -15.95
C ILE A 159 11.92 9.86 -14.51
N ARG A 160 11.02 9.31 -13.72
CA ARG A 160 10.97 9.51 -12.27
C ARG A 160 11.49 8.27 -11.58
N TYR A 161 12.13 8.48 -10.44
CA TYR A 161 12.57 7.39 -9.58
C TYR A 161 11.95 7.51 -8.19
N LEU A 162 11.80 6.37 -7.53
CA LEU A 162 11.48 6.24 -6.12
C LEU A 162 12.56 5.39 -5.46
N CYS A 163 13.31 6.01 -4.56
CA CYS A 163 14.43 5.43 -3.83
C CYS A 163 14.08 5.36 -2.34
N PRO A 164 13.95 4.17 -1.75
CA PRO A 164 13.89 4.00 -0.30
C PRO A 164 15.15 4.58 0.37
N ASN A 165 15.02 5.08 1.60
CA ASN A 165 16.19 5.42 2.40
C ASN A 165 16.99 4.16 2.78
N HIS A 166 18.15 4.33 3.40
CA HIS A 166 19.03 3.22 3.79
C HIS A 166 18.34 2.12 4.61
N TYR A 167 17.36 2.48 5.44
CA TYR A 167 16.59 1.54 6.28
C TYR A 167 15.34 0.97 5.60
N GLY A 168 15.04 1.36 4.36
CA GLY A 168 13.81 0.96 3.66
C GLY A 168 12.52 1.50 4.29
N LEU A 169 12.62 2.47 5.20
CA LEU A 169 11.51 2.98 6.00
C LEU A 169 10.77 4.14 5.35
N LEU A 170 11.46 4.98 4.56
CA LEU A 170 10.85 6.15 3.93
C LEU A 170 11.41 6.35 2.53
N PRO A 171 10.57 6.31 1.49
CA PRO A 171 10.99 6.58 0.13
C PRO A 171 11.09 8.08 -0.16
N SER A 172 12.03 8.40 -1.04
CA SER A 172 12.19 9.69 -1.68
C SER A 172 11.90 9.55 -3.17
N THR A 173 11.38 10.61 -3.79
CA THR A 173 11.09 10.63 -5.24
C THR A 173 11.87 11.73 -5.91
N GLY A 174 12.40 11.47 -7.10
CA GLY A 174 13.10 12.47 -7.91
C GLY A 174 12.91 12.25 -9.41
N ILE A 175 13.61 13.06 -10.20
CA ILE A 175 13.57 13.04 -11.67
C ILE A 175 15.00 12.80 -12.16
N LEU A 176 15.14 11.95 -13.18
CA LEU A 176 16.39 11.78 -13.92
C LEU A 176 16.32 12.56 -15.23
N GLU A 177 17.36 13.32 -15.53
CA GLU A 177 17.50 14.07 -16.78
C GLU A 177 17.83 13.15 -17.97
N ALA A 178 18.51 12.02 -17.69
CA ALA A 178 18.87 11.01 -18.67
C ALA A 178 18.29 9.64 -18.28
N ALA A 179 17.82 8.90 -19.28
CA ALA A 179 17.36 7.53 -19.10
C ALA A 179 18.54 6.59 -18.86
N PRO A 180 18.52 5.76 -17.81
CA PRO A 180 19.47 4.67 -17.68
C PRO A 180 19.37 3.70 -18.87
N ASP A 181 20.50 3.20 -19.36
CA ASP A 181 20.56 2.37 -20.58
C ASP A 181 19.63 1.13 -20.53
N PHE A 182 19.46 0.55 -19.34
CA PHE A 182 18.58 -0.60 -19.13
C PHE A 182 17.09 -0.27 -19.32
N LEU A 183 16.66 0.97 -19.06
CA LEU A 183 15.28 1.42 -19.28
C LEU A 183 15.03 1.65 -20.77
N VAL A 184 15.99 2.22 -21.48
CA VAL A 184 15.91 2.44 -22.94
C VAL A 184 15.76 1.11 -23.67
N GLY A 185 16.52 0.09 -23.27
CA GLY A 185 16.43 -1.26 -23.85
C GLY A 185 15.08 -1.97 -23.60
N GLN A 186 14.37 -1.65 -22.51
CA GLN A 186 13.06 -2.22 -22.22
C GLN A 186 11.90 -1.49 -22.91
N LEU A 187 12.05 -0.18 -23.16
CA LEU A 187 11.03 0.64 -23.83
C LEU A 187 10.95 0.38 -25.35
N THR A 188 12.01 -0.13 -25.97
CA THR A 188 12.06 -0.42 -27.42
C THR A 188 11.49 -1.79 -27.81
N THR A 189 11.17 -2.65 -26.84
CA THR A 189 10.48 -3.93 -27.11
C THR A 189 8.97 -3.73 -27.24
N PRO A 190 8.37 -3.85 -28.44
CA PRO A 190 6.92 -3.80 -28.58
C PRO A 190 6.26 -4.97 -27.81
N PRO A 191 5.00 -4.81 -27.35
CA PRO A 191 4.29 -5.90 -26.70
C PRO A 191 4.19 -7.05 -27.70
N LYS A 192 4.77 -8.21 -27.37
CA LYS A 192 4.57 -9.44 -28.14
C LYS A 192 3.06 -9.75 -28.14
N ALA A 193 2.37 -9.31 -29.20
CA ALA A 193 1.07 -9.83 -29.55
C ALA A 193 1.22 -11.35 -29.68
N LYS A 194 0.39 -12.09 -28.94
CA LYS A 194 0.33 -13.55 -29.02
C LYS A 194 0.09 -13.93 -30.49
N ILE A 195 1.04 -14.61 -31.10
CA ILE A 195 0.84 -15.36 -32.33
C ILE A 195 0.51 -16.79 -31.89
N PRO A 196 -0.74 -17.28 -32.05
CA PRO A 196 -0.95 -18.71 -32.19
C PRO A 196 -0.42 -19.08 -33.58
N MET A 197 0.76 -19.69 -33.64
CA MET A 197 1.15 -20.49 -34.79
C MET A 197 0.34 -21.77 -34.73
N GLU A 198 -0.69 -21.87 -35.55
CA GLU A 198 -1.19 -23.18 -36.00
C GLU A 198 -1.16 -23.16 -37.53
N ALA A 199 -0.45 -24.15 -38.06
CA ALA A 199 0.09 -24.19 -39.41
C ALA A 199 -1.02 -24.33 -40.46
N SER A 200 -0.89 -23.52 -41.51
CA SER A 200 -1.48 -23.80 -42.82
C SER A 200 -0.58 -24.82 -43.52
N ASP A 201 -0.95 -26.09 -43.49
CA ASP A 201 -0.55 -27.06 -44.52
C ASP A 201 -1.76 -27.38 -45.38
N SER A 202 -1.79 -26.77 -46.56
CA SER A 202 -2.66 -27.17 -47.67
C SER A 202 -1.85 -27.21 -48.96
N VAL A 203 -1.70 -28.43 -49.47
CA VAL A 203 -1.66 -28.83 -50.91
C VAL A 203 -0.33 -28.67 -51.66
N ASN A 204 0.35 -29.80 -51.88
CA ASN A 204 0.39 -30.50 -53.18
C ASN A 204 0.84 -31.95 -53.01
#